data_AF-A0AA39Q1Q5-F1
#
_entry.id   AF-A0AA39Q1Q5-F1
#
_cell.length_a   1.000
_cell.length_b   1.000
_cell.length_c   1.000
_cell.angle_alpha   90.00
_cell.angle_beta   90.00
_cell.angle_gamma   90.00
#
_symmetry.space_group_name_H-M   'P 1'
#
loop_
_entity.id
_entity.type
_entity.pdbx_description
1 polymer ?
#
loop_
_entity_poly.entity_id
_entity_poly.type
_entity_poly.pdbx_seq_one_letter_code
_entity_poly.pdbx_strand_id
1 'polypeptide(L)'
;ETKAAWQGNQMQEFLKGCCKEIQMDFSAKDQGMVLWRGKHYSKLTPADHQEIVWEIAKLEFCLELAELDHMVHGAAPSHDTACKLAVSCCFVGTISIANIGSANMGFANPIWFDHMPYLCLLCHVMQTWMCSKPDIIAKDKLSWLWTEVEILELEKVMTVYYIDMFFLHFSRPPVLLQYLPHNSSTSCVPLPWI
;
A
#
# COMPACT_ATOMS: atom_id res chain seq x y z
N GLU A 1 -41.22 22.21 -3.03
CA GLU A 1 -40.17 21.19 -2.79
C GLU A 1 -38.91 21.88 -2.31
N THR A 2 -38.30 21.40 -1.22
CA THR A 2 -37.09 22.00 -0.63
C THR A 2 -35.83 21.46 -1.30
N LYS A 3 -34.82 22.32 -1.50
CA LYS A 3 -33.52 21.98 -2.11
C LYS A 3 -32.86 20.72 -1.50
N ALA A 4 -33.08 20.48 -0.21
CA ALA A 4 -32.60 19.29 0.50
C ALA A 4 -33.29 17.99 0.04
N ALA A 5 -34.59 18.02 -0.30
CA ALA A 5 -35.32 16.86 -0.82
C ALA A 5 -34.86 16.49 -2.23
N TRP A 6 -34.54 17.49 -3.06
CA TRP A 6 -33.98 17.30 -4.39
C TRP A 6 -32.58 16.66 -4.34
N GLN A 7 -31.72 17.12 -3.42
CA GLN A 7 -30.40 16.52 -3.19
C GLN A 7 -30.48 15.08 -2.65
N GLY A 8 -31.43 14.79 -1.76
CA GLY A 8 -31.67 13.44 -1.25
C GLY A 8 -32.09 12.44 -2.35
N ASN A 9 -32.96 12.87 -3.26
CA ASN A 9 -33.40 12.05 -4.39
C ASN A 9 -32.28 11.80 -5.41
N GLN A 10 -31.47 12.82 -5.72
CA GLN A 10 -30.29 12.67 -6.59
C GLN A 10 -29.26 11.69 -6.02
N MET A 11 -29.00 11.76 -4.71
CA MET A 11 -28.10 10.83 -4.02
C MET A 11 -28.64 9.39 -4.06
N GLN A 12 -29.94 9.19 -3.87
CA GLN A 12 -30.56 7.86 -3.98
C GLN A 12 -30.50 7.30 -5.40
N GLU A 13 -30.73 8.12 -6.43
CA GLU A 13 -30.62 7.69 -7.82
C GLU A 13 -29.19 7.32 -8.20
N PHE A 14 -28.20 8.10 -7.76
CA PHE A 14 -26.79 7.80 -7.94
C PHE A 14 -26.40 6.47 -7.29
N LEU A 15 -26.74 6.28 -6.00
CA LEU A 15 -26.46 5.03 -5.29
C LEU A 15 -27.16 3.82 -5.92
N LYS A 16 -28.39 4.00 -6.40
CA LYS A 16 -29.14 2.98 -7.13
C LYS A 16 -28.52 2.65 -8.49
N GLY A 17 -27.88 3.63 -9.14
CA GLY A 17 -27.04 3.44 -10.33
C GLY A 17 -25.80 2.61 -10.02
N CYS A 18 -25.03 2.99 -8.99
CA CYS A 18 -23.84 2.24 -8.56
C CYS A 18 -24.15 0.78 -8.19
N CYS A 19 -25.24 0.53 -7.46
CA CYS A 19 -25.66 -0.82 -7.09
C CYS A 19 -26.12 -1.67 -8.30
N LYS A 20 -26.52 -1.05 -9.42
CA LYS A 20 -26.93 -1.74 -10.65
C LYS A 20 -25.77 -1.95 -11.62
N GLU A 21 -24.80 -1.05 -11.62
CA GLU A 21 -23.61 -1.14 -12.48
C GLU A 21 -22.57 -2.15 -11.95
N ILE A 22 -22.51 -2.34 -10.63
CA ILE A 22 -21.73 -3.42 -10.02
C ILE A 22 -22.59 -4.68 -10.01
N GLN A 23 -22.92 -5.19 -11.20
CA GLN A 23 -23.47 -6.53 -11.35
C GLN A 23 -22.30 -7.50 -11.50
N MET A 24 -21.62 -7.81 -10.39
CA MET A 24 -20.73 -8.97 -10.37
C MET A 24 -21.61 -10.21 -10.37
N ASP A 25 -21.59 -10.93 -11.49
CA ASP A 25 -22.30 -12.19 -11.62
C ASP A 25 -21.61 -13.28 -10.78
N PHE A 26 -21.90 -13.29 -9.47
CA PHE A 26 -21.54 -14.41 -8.60
C PHE A 26 -22.37 -15.67 -8.89
N SER A 27 -23.28 -15.63 -9.88
CA SER A 27 -24.11 -16.78 -10.27
C SER A 27 -23.43 -17.72 -11.28
N ALA A 28 -22.09 -17.64 -11.39
CA ALA A 28 -21.31 -18.73 -11.94
C ALA A 28 -21.66 -20.02 -11.17
N LYS A 29 -22.53 -20.84 -11.79
CA LYS A 29 -22.87 -22.21 -11.39
C LYS A 29 -21.66 -23.14 -11.38
N ASP A 30 -20.51 -22.63 -11.82
CA ASP A 30 -19.21 -23.13 -11.44
C ASP A 30 -18.82 -22.45 -10.12
N GLN A 31 -19.30 -22.99 -9.00
CA GLN A 31 -18.55 -22.91 -7.74
C GLN A 31 -17.26 -23.73 -7.91
N GLY A 32 -16.47 -23.40 -8.93
CA GLY A 32 -15.12 -23.90 -9.11
C GLY A 32 -14.46 -23.66 -7.78
N MET A 33 -14.09 -24.76 -7.12
CA MET A 33 -13.67 -24.78 -5.72
C MET A 33 -12.68 -23.64 -5.49
N VAL A 34 -13.13 -22.55 -4.85
CA VAL A 34 -12.24 -21.43 -4.54
C VAL A 34 -11.30 -21.97 -3.48
N LEU A 35 -10.04 -22.15 -3.89
CA LEU A 35 -8.98 -22.65 -3.04
C LEU A 35 -8.10 -21.49 -2.62
N TRP A 36 -7.93 -21.33 -1.32
CA TRP A 36 -6.90 -20.49 -0.73
C TRP A 36 -5.72 -21.37 -0.31
N ARG A 37 -4.57 -21.25 -0.99
CA ARG A 37 -3.37 -22.06 -0.70
C ARG A 37 -3.67 -23.57 -0.58
N GLY A 38 -4.55 -24.08 -1.46
CA GLY A 38 -5.00 -25.46 -1.48
C GLY A 38 -6.11 -25.83 -0.49
N LYS A 39 -6.54 -24.90 0.38
CA LYS A 39 -7.68 -25.08 1.29
C LYS A 39 -8.97 -24.58 0.64
N HIS A 40 -10.04 -25.36 0.75
CA HIS A 40 -11.35 -24.93 0.29
C HIS A 40 -11.87 -23.75 1.11
N TYR A 41 -12.53 -22.79 0.47
CA TYR A 41 -13.08 -21.59 1.13
C TYR A 41 -13.92 -21.92 2.39
N SER A 42 -14.77 -22.96 2.31
CA SER A 42 -15.59 -23.40 3.45
C SER A 42 -14.80 -23.99 4.63
N LYS A 43 -13.49 -24.23 4.49
CA LYS A 43 -12.58 -24.78 5.50
C LYS A 43 -11.60 -23.74 6.04
N LEU A 44 -11.74 -22.47 5.65
CA LEU A 44 -10.83 -21.42 6.10
C LEU A 44 -11.05 -21.06 7.56
N THR A 45 -9.94 -20.92 8.26
CA THR A 45 -9.90 -20.48 9.66
C THR A 45 -9.87 -18.95 9.73
N PRO A 46 -10.10 -18.34 10.91
CA PRO A 46 -9.94 -16.89 11.07
C PRO A 46 -8.53 -16.38 10.70
N ALA A 47 -7.49 -17.18 10.95
CA ALA A 47 -6.12 -16.85 10.55
C ALA A 47 -5.96 -16.81 9.02
N ASP A 48 -6.58 -17.75 8.29
CA ASP A 48 -6.59 -17.73 6.82
C ASP A 48 -7.29 -16.47 6.28
N HIS A 49 -8.34 -15.99 6.96
CA HIS A 49 -9.00 -14.74 6.56
C HIS A 49 -8.13 -13.51 6.82
N GLN A 50 -7.40 -13.47 7.95
CA GLN A 50 -6.45 -12.39 8.23
C GLN A 50 -5.33 -12.34 7.20
N GLU A 51 -4.82 -13.51 6.80
CA GLU A 51 -3.85 -13.67 5.73
C GLU A 51 -4.36 -13.11 4.39
N ILE A 52 -5.60 -13.44 4.01
CA ILE A 52 -6.25 -12.91 2.79
C ILE A 52 -6.39 -11.39 2.86
N VAL A 53 -6.91 -10.87 3.97
CA VAL A 53 -7.08 -9.41 4.16
C VAL A 53 -5.73 -8.71 4.10
N TRP A 54 -4.69 -9.29 4.69
CA TRP A 54 -3.34 -8.77 4.64
C TRP A 54 -2.79 -8.78 3.21
N GLU A 55 -2.99 -9.86 2.44
CA GLU A 55 -2.52 -9.98 1.06
C GLU A 55 -3.16 -8.89 0.18
N ILE A 56 -4.48 -8.68 0.31
CA ILE A 56 -5.22 -7.63 -0.39
C ILE A 56 -4.71 -6.25 0.01
N ALA A 57 -4.62 -5.96 1.32
CA ALA A 57 -4.14 -4.68 1.82
C ALA A 57 -2.70 -4.38 1.39
N LYS A 58 -1.85 -5.42 1.30
CA LYS A 58 -0.48 -5.30 0.82
C LYS A 58 -0.42 -4.90 -0.64
N LEU A 59 -1.18 -5.58 -1.50
CA LEU A 59 -1.25 -5.27 -2.92
C LEU A 59 -1.83 -3.87 -3.15
N GLU A 60 -2.91 -3.53 -2.44
CA GLU A 60 -3.56 -2.24 -2.53
C GLU A 60 -2.60 -1.11 -2.12
N PHE A 61 -1.91 -1.23 -0.99
CA PHE A 61 -0.90 -0.25 -0.56
C PHE A 61 0.21 -0.04 -1.60
N CYS A 62 0.73 -1.12 -2.18
CA CYS A 62 1.79 -1.01 -3.19
C CYS A 62 1.30 -0.30 -4.46
N LEU A 63 0.07 -0.58 -4.90
CA LEU A 63 -0.55 0.06 -6.06
C LEU A 63 -0.89 1.53 -5.79
N GLU A 64 -1.45 1.81 -4.61
CA GLU A 64 -1.77 3.16 -4.14
C GLU A 64 -0.54 4.07 -4.09
N LEU A 65 0.58 3.55 -3.55
CA LEU A 65 1.83 4.30 -3.52
C LEU A 65 2.37 4.58 -4.92
N ALA A 66 2.33 3.59 -5.81
CA ALA A 66 2.79 3.75 -7.19
C ALA A 66 1.94 4.77 -7.95
N GLU A 67 0.62 4.78 -7.75
CA GLU A 67 -0.29 5.74 -8.36
C GLU A 67 -0.10 7.14 -7.78
N LEU A 68 0.04 7.26 -6.45
CA LEU A 68 0.34 8.54 -5.81
C LEU A 68 1.63 9.14 -6.36
N ASP A 69 2.69 8.33 -6.41
CA ASP A 69 3.99 8.75 -6.93
C ASP A 69 3.87 9.25 -8.37
N HIS A 70 3.17 8.52 -9.24
CA HIS A 70 2.91 8.92 -10.62
C HIS A 70 2.20 10.29 -10.70
N MET A 71 1.15 10.50 -9.89
CA MET A 71 0.40 11.75 -9.89
C MET A 71 1.21 12.95 -9.39
N VAL A 72 2.03 12.75 -8.35
CA VAL A 72 2.76 13.83 -7.68
C VAL A 72 4.06 14.21 -8.40
N HIS A 73 4.66 13.27 -9.14
CA HIS A 73 5.88 13.51 -9.91
C HIS A 73 5.66 14.39 -11.16
N GLY A 74 4.41 14.54 -11.62
CA GLY A 74 4.04 15.32 -12.80
C GLY A 74 4.21 14.54 -14.11
N ALA A 75 3.39 14.85 -15.10
CA ALA A 75 3.25 14.12 -16.38
C ALA A 75 4.44 14.26 -17.35
N ALA A 76 5.66 14.01 -16.90
CA ALA A 76 6.84 13.96 -17.77
C ALA A 76 6.88 12.61 -18.52
N PRO A 77 6.87 12.59 -19.88
CA PRO A 77 6.71 11.36 -20.66
C PRO A 77 7.83 10.33 -20.56
N SER A 78 8.98 10.67 -19.96
CA SER A 78 10.23 9.90 -20.06
C SER A 78 10.68 9.20 -18.77
N HIS A 79 9.94 9.33 -17.66
CA HIS A 79 10.40 8.88 -16.33
C HIS A 79 9.72 7.62 -15.77
N ASP A 80 8.75 7.07 -16.49
CA ASP A 80 7.80 6.09 -15.95
C ASP A 80 8.47 4.79 -15.44
N THR A 81 9.48 4.26 -16.14
CA THR A 81 10.13 2.99 -15.74
C THR A 81 11.02 3.13 -14.51
N ALA A 82 11.81 4.21 -14.40
CA ALA A 82 12.71 4.42 -13.27
C ALA A 82 11.93 4.74 -11.98
N CYS A 83 10.83 5.49 -12.10
CA CYS A 83 9.92 5.79 -10.99
C CYS A 83 9.26 4.51 -10.45
N LYS A 84 8.70 3.70 -11.36
CA LYS A 84 8.10 2.39 -11.01
C LYS A 84 9.10 1.45 -10.36
N LEU A 85 10.35 1.43 -10.84
CA LEU A 85 11.43 0.66 -10.23
C LEU A 85 11.75 1.16 -8.81
N ALA A 86 11.85 2.48 -8.61
CA ALA A 86 12.12 3.07 -7.29
C ALA A 86 11.03 2.72 -6.26
N VAL A 87 9.75 2.82 -6.65
CA VAL A 87 8.63 2.40 -5.80
C VAL A 87 8.69 0.90 -5.52
N SER A 88 9.04 0.07 -6.51
CA SER A 88 9.14 -1.39 -6.31
C SER A 88 10.22 -1.77 -5.29
N CYS A 89 11.34 -1.05 -5.25
CA CYS A 89 12.42 -1.28 -4.29
C CYS A 89 12.01 -0.97 -2.85
N CYS A 90 10.95 -0.17 -2.64
CA CYS A 90 10.43 0.12 -1.31
C CYS A 90 9.78 -1.12 -0.64
N PHE A 91 9.64 -2.23 -1.37
CA PHE A 91 8.94 -3.42 -0.91
C PHE A 91 9.79 -4.68 -1.01
N VAL A 92 9.48 -5.63 -0.13
CA VAL A 92 10.03 -6.99 -0.24
C VAL A 92 9.31 -7.72 -1.38
N GLY A 93 10.04 -8.03 -2.45
CA GLY A 93 9.51 -8.73 -3.61
C GLY A 93 8.92 -7.78 -4.65
N THR A 94 7.94 -8.26 -5.43
CA THR A 94 7.33 -7.48 -6.52
C THR A 94 6.02 -6.85 -6.06
N ILE A 95 5.68 -5.68 -6.60
CA ILE A 95 4.42 -4.95 -6.32
C ILE A 95 3.18 -5.82 -6.60
N SER A 96 3.26 -6.74 -7.56
CA SER A 96 2.15 -7.59 -8.00
C SER A 96 1.98 -8.89 -7.21
N ILE A 97 2.90 -9.22 -6.30
CA ILE A 97 2.88 -10.48 -5.55
C ILE A 97 3.09 -10.20 -4.07
N ALA A 98 2.04 -10.42 -3.27
CA ALA A 98 2.14 -10.38 -1.83
C ALA A 98 2.54 -11.77 -1.30
N ASN A 99 3.73 -11.85 -0.72
CA ASN A 99 4.20 -13.05 -0.04
C ASN A 99 3.90 -12.95 1.46
N ILE A 100 3.01 -13.82 1.97
CA ILE A 100 2.67 -13.85 3.40
C ILE A 100 3.90 -14.10 4.28
N GLY A 101 4.86 -14.90 3.80
CA GLY A 101 6.11 -15.14 4.53
C GLY A 101 6.95 -13.87 4.77
N SER A 102 6.72 -12.80 3.99
CA SER A 102 7.36 -11.50 4.18
C SER A 102 6.49 -10.48 4.91
N ALA A 103 5.38 -10.90 5.55
CA ALA A 103 4.42 -9.97 6.12
C ALA A 103 4.97 -9.08 7.24
N ASN A 104 6.02 -9.53 7.92
CA ASN A 104 6.72 -8.81 8.99
C ASN A 104 8.13 -8.39 8.54
N MET A 105 8.30 -8.14 7.25
CA MET A 105 9.53 -7.62 6.64
C MET A 105 9.22 -6.25 6.01
N GLY A 106 10.27 -5.52 5.59
CA GLY A 106 10.06 -4.19 5.01
C GLY A 106 9.58 -3.17 6.05
N PHE A 107 8.55 -2.40 5.71
CA PHE A 107 7.89 -1.45 6.61
C PHE A 107 7.25 -2.07 7.85
N ALA A 108 6.93 -3.36 7.81
CA ALA A 108 6.31 -4.06 8.92
C ALA A 108 7.34 -4.78 9.83
N ASN A 109 8.65 -4.59 9.59
CA ASN A 109 9.67 -5.25 10.39
C ASN A 109 9.75 -4.61 11.80
N PRO A 110 9.64 -5.39 12.89
CA PRO A 110 9.73 -4.85 14.25
C PRO A 110 11.14 -4.35 14.63
N ILE A 111 12.18 -4.74 13.88
CA ILE A 111 13.56 -4.33 14.10
C ILE A 111 13.84 -3.08 13.25
N TRP A 112 14.09 -1.94 13.91
CA TRP A 112 14.32 -0.66 13.23
C TRP A 112 15.44 -0.74 12.18
N PHE A 113 16.49 -1.51 12.46
CA PHE A 113 17.64 -1.64 11.56
C PHE A 113 17.27 -2.32 10.24
N ASP A 114 16.41 -3.33 10.28
CA ASP A 114 15.94 -4.03 9.08
C ASP A 114 14.80 -3.28 8.38
N HIS A 115 14.09 -2.42 9.10
CA HIS A 115 13.08 -1.50 8.57
C HIS A 115 13.73 -0.32 7.81
N MET A 116 14.83 0.21 8.33
CA MET A 116 15.51 1.42 7.84
C MET A 116 15.73 1.46 6.32
N PRO A 117 16.24 0.42 5.63
CA PRO A 117 16.51 0.50 4.20
C PRO A 117 15.27 0.85 3.37
N TYR A 118 14.11 0.33 3.76
CA TYR A 118 12.84 0.57 3.07
C TYR A 118 12.33 1.99 3.30
N LEU A 119 12.51 2.53 4.51
CA LEU A 119 12.23 3.94 4.81
C LEU A 119 13.13 4.87 4.01
N CYS A 120 14.43 4.56 3.90
CA CYS A 120 15.36 5.35 3.10
C CYS A 120 14.97 5.37 1.61
N LEU A 121 14.57 4.21 1.07
CA LEU A 121 14.10 4.13 -0.32
C LEU A 121 12.80 4.92 -0.54
N LEU A 122 11.84 4.82 0.38
CA LEU A 122 10.62 5.60 0.33
C LEU A 122 10.88 7.10 0.47
N CYS A 123 11.83 7.49 1.32
CA CYS A 123 12.26 8.87 1.47
C CYS A 123 12.82 9.40 0.14
N HIS A 124 13.63 8.59 -0.56
CA HIS A 124 14.16 8.95 -1.86
C HIS A 124 13.05 9.12 -2.90
N VAL A 125 12.04 8.25 -2.92
CA VAL A 125 10.85 8.40 -3.76
C VAL A 125 10.15 9.73 -3.46
N MET A 126 9.85 9.99 -2.19
CA MET A 126 9.19 11.22 -1.73
C MET A 126 10.01 12.49 -2.02
N GLN A 127 11.34 12.41 -2.06
CA GLN A 127 12.22 13.53 -2.44
C GLN A 127 12.02 13.97 -3.89
N THR A 128 11.53 13.09 -4.76
CA THR A 128 11.28 13.42 -6.17
C THR A 128 9.94 14.12 -6.42
N TRP A 129 9.03 14.10 -5.45
CA TRP A 129 7.70 14.69 -5.55
C TRP A 129 7.75 16.21 -5.78
N MET A 130 6.84 16.76 -6.59
CA MET A 130 6.92 18.18 -6.98
C MET A 130 6.43 19.17 -5.91
N CYS A 131 5.80 18.68 -4.84
CA CYS A 131 5.26 19.50 -3.75
C CYS A 131 6.31 19.87 -2.68
N SER A 132 5.95 20.84 -1.83
CA SER A 132 6.78 21.24 -0.69
C SER A 132 6.98 20.07 0.27
N LYS A 133 8.23 19.78 0.62
CA LYS A 133 8.61 18.63 1.46
C LYS A 133 9.02 19.09 2.84
N PRO A 134 8.72 18.30 3.89
CA PRO A 134 9.33 18.50 5.21
C PRO A 134 10.86 18.48 5.13
N ASP A 135 11.53 19.30 5.94
CA ASP A 135 12.99 19.44 5.94
C ASP A 135 13.73 18.12 6.11
N ILE A 136 13.21 17.20 6.95
CA ILE A 136 13.85 15.90 7.18
C ILE A 136 13.83 15.00 5.95
N ILE A 137 12.82 15.14 5.08
CA ILE A 137 12.71 14.43 3.80
C ILE A 137 13.59 15.14 2.76
N ALA A 138 13.62 16.48 2.75
CA ALA A 138 14.41 17.25 1.79
C ALA A 138 15.94 17.16 2.03
N LYS A 139 16.38 16.77 3.23
CA LYS A 139 17.80 16.60 3.55
C LYS A 139 18.40 15.44 2.77
N ASP A 140 19.36 15.75 1.91
CA ASP A 140 20.27 14.76 1.33
C ASP A 140 21.27 14.30 2.40
N LYS A 141 20.83 13.39 3.27
CA LYS A 141 21.70 12.74 4.24
C LYS A 141 22.48 11.64 3.52
N LEU A 142 23.60 12.04 2.90
CA LEU A 142 24.61 11.12 2.36
C LEU A 142 25.28 10.26 3.45
N SER A 143 25.13 10.62 4.73
CA SER A 143 25.64 9.83 5.83
C SER A 143 24.66 8.70 6.17
N TRP A 144 25.03 7.46 5.83
CA TRP A 144 24.37 6.22 6.25
C TRP A 144 24.40 5.96 7.78
N LEU A 145 24.76 6.97 8.58
CA LEU A 145 24.88 6.91 10.03
C LEU A 145 23.57 7.41 10.66
N TRP A 146 22.48 6.69 10.41
CA TRP A 146 21.22 6.96 11.07
C TRP A 146 21.21 6.37 12.48
N THR A 147 20.76 7.16 13.45
CA THR A 147 20.40 6.65 14.77
C THR A 147 18.94 6.18 14.79
N GLU A 148 18.61 5.27 15.69
CA GLU A 148 17.22 4.79 15.88
C GLU A 148 16.23 5.95 16.08
N VAL A 149 16.61 6.95 16.89
CA VAL A 149 15.77 8.13 17.15
C VAL A 149 15.50 8.92 15.87
N GLU A 150 16.49 9.08 15.02
CA GLU A 150 16.32 9.79 13.75
C GLU A 150 15.47 9.01 12.75
N ILE A 151 15.55 7.67 12.74
CA ILE A 151 14.70 6.83 11.88
C ILE A 151 13.25 6.89 12.33
N LEU A 152 12.99 6.81 13.64
CA LEU A 152 11.64 6.92 14.17
C LEU A 152 11.03 8.30 13.88
N GLU A 153 11.82 9.37 13.96
CA GLU A 153 11.35 10.71 13.59
C GLU A 153 11.13 10.84 12.08
N LEU A 154 12.02 10.28 11.25
CA LEU A 154 11.86 10.23 9.81
C LEU A 154 10.58 9.50 9.41
N GLU A 155 10.35 8.30 9.95
CA GLU A 155 9.15 7.49 9.70
C GLU A 155 7.88 8.25 10.07
N LYS A 156 7.85 8.89 11.24
CA LYS A 156 6.71 9.69 11.69
C LYS A 156 6.41 10.83 10.73
N VAL A 157 7.42 11.61 10.33
CA VAL A 157 7.24 12.74 9.42
C VAL A 157 6.82 12.26 8.02
N MET A 158 7.44 11.19 7.52
CA MET A 158 7.06 10.58 6.24
C MET A 158 5.64 10.04 6.25
N THR A 159 5.20 9.44 7.36
CA THR A 159 3.84 8.92 7.49
C THR A 159 2.81 10.04 7.39
N VAL A 160 3.01 11.15 8.13
CA VAL A 160 2.10 12.30 8.05
C VAL A 160 2.09 12.87 6.64
N TYR A 161 3.28 13.09 6.05
CA TYR A 161 3.41 13.63 4.71
C TYR A 161 2.75 12.73 3.65
N TYR A 162 2.93 11.42 3.74
CA TYR A 162 2.28 10.44 2.87
C TYR A 162 0.76 10.52 2.97
N ILE A 163 0.21 10.51 4.19
CA ILE A 163 -1.23 10.56 4.42
C ILE A 163 -1.81 11.87 3.88
N ASP A 164 -1.16 13.00 4.13
CA ASP A 164 -1.60 14.31 3.64
C ASP A 164 -1.62 14.35 2.10
N MET A 165 -0.53 13.90 1.46
CA MET A 165 -0.44 13.83 0.00
C MET A 165 -1.47 12.87 -0.58
N PHE A 166 -1.64 11.69 0.02
CA PHE A 166 -2.63 10.72 -0.43
C PHE A 166 -4.06 11.30 -0.33
N PHE A 167 -4.40 11.91 0.81
CA PHE A 167 -5.72 12.49 1.02
C PHE A 167 -6.00 13.65 0.07
N LEU A 168 -5.00 14.49 -0.21
CA LEU A 168 -5.11 15.60 -1.16
C LEU A 168 -5.48 15.12 -2.57
N HIS A 169 -4.93 13.98 -3.00
CA HIS A 169 -5.14 13.46 -4.36
C HIS A 169 -6.35 12.52 -4.47
N PHE A 170 -6.58 11.65 -3.48
CA PHE A 170 -7.62 10.61 -3.55
C PHE A 170 -8.87 10.91 -2.71
N SER A 171 -8.85 11.96 -1.88
CA SER A 171 -9.97 12.36 -1.01
C SER A 171 -10.47 11.26 -0.06
N ARG A 172 -9.60 10.31 0.29
CA ARG A 172 -9.87 9.20 1.22
C ARG A 172 -8.59 8.83 1.98
N PRO A 173 -8.68 8.13 3.13
CA PRO A 173 -7.49 7.62 3.79
C PRO A 173 -6.80 6.53 2.94
N PRO A 174 -5.45 6.43 2.99
CA PRO A 174 -4.72 5.33 2.37
C PRO A 174 -4.96 4.02 3.11
N VAL A 175 -4.73 2.91 2.41
CA VAL A 175 -4.60 1.61 3.07
C VAL A 175 -3.28 1.58 3.83
N LEU A 176 -3.33 1.12 5.08
CA LEU A 176 -2.13 0.95 5.90
C LEU A 176 -1.81 -0.53 6.02
N LEU A 177 -0.53 -0.87 5.84
CA LEU A 177 -0.04 -2.21 6.09
C LEU A 177 -0.20 -2.52 7.58
N GLN A 178 -0.86 -3.64 7.86
CA GLN A 178 -1.04 -4.12 9.23
C GLN A 178 -0.01 -5.20 9.54
N TYR A 179 0.42 -5.23 10.80
CA TYR A 179 1.18 -6.36 11.31
C TYR A 179 0.34 -7.63 11.21
N LEU A 180 0.91 -8.70 10.67
CA LEU A 180 0.25 -9.99 10.58
C LEU A 180 0.80 -10.90 11.69
N PRO A 181 0.02 -11.18 12.76
CA PRO A 181 0.42 -12.06 13.86
C PRO A 181 0.38 -13.52 13.40
N HIS A 182 1.32 -13.90 12.53
CA HIS A 182 1.49 -15.28 12.10
C HIS A 182 2.92 -15.75 12.42
N ASN A 183 3.04 -17.00 12.88
CA ASN A 183 4.32 -17.67 12.89
C ASN A 183 4.65 -18.01 11.44
N SER A 184 5.58 -17.27 10.84
CA SER A 184 6.04 -17.51 9.48
C SER A 184 6.53 -18.95 9.36
N SER A 185 5.65 -19.81 8.87
CA SER A 185 5.89 -21.27 8.78
C SER A 185 6.83 -21.62 7.63
N THR A 186 7.37 -20.61 6.95
CA THR A 186 8.27 -20.76 5.82
C THR A 186 9.43 -19.79 5.99
N SER A 187 10.63 -20.34 5.94
CA SER A 187 11.88 -19.60 5.74
C SER A 187 11.72 -18.71 4.50
N CYS A 188 11.38 -17.45 4.71
CA CYS A 188 11.42 -16.45 3.66
C CYS A 188 12.89 -16.15 3.43
N VAL A 189 13.53 -16.87 2.50
CA VAL A 189 14.86 -16.49 2.01
C VAL A 189 14.64 -15.25 1.15
N PRO A 190 15.09 -14.06 1.56
CA PRO A 190 15.06 -12.91 0.68
C PRO A 190 15.94 -13.26 -0.51
N LEU A 191 15.42 -13.10 -1.73
CA LEU A 191 16.30 -13.12 -2.89
C LEU A 191 17.30 -11.97 -2.70
N PRO A 192 18.62 -12.22 -2.83
CA PRO A 192 19.61 -11.18 -2.69
C PRO A 192 19.31 -10.08 -3.71
N TRP A 193 19.36 -8.83 -3.24
CA TRP A 193 19.32 -7.64 -4.08
C TRP A 193 20.38 -7.80 -5.19
N ILE A 194 19.95 -7.94 -6.44
CA ILE A 194 20.81 -7.89 -7.64
C ILE A 194 20.84 -6.45 -8.13
#